data_AF-I1PAA2-F1
#
_entry.id   AF-I1PAA2-F1
#
_cell.length_a   1.000
_cell.length_b   1.000
_cell.length_c   1.000
_cell.angle_alpha   90.00
_cell.angle_beta   90.00
_cell.angle_gamma   90.00
#
_symmetry.space_group_name_H-M   'P 1'
#
loop_
_entity.id
_entity.type
_entity.pdbx_description
1 polymer ?
#
loop_
_entity_poly.entity_id
_entity_poly.type
_entity_poly.pdbx_seq_one_letter_code
_entity_poly.pdbx_strand_id
1 'polypeptide(L)'
;MATDAADEAPLLAEEPLRPGACSRELELREFRDRYVIRSVDGGGAFAVSRSNGSLRPLSAEEAAAGSDCRVSKIYGVAGVIRLLAGSYVLVITSQRDAGSYQGSPVYNVNSMKFLCCNEAIKHLTAQEKRDEAYFMSLLKIAETTHGLYYSYDRDLTLNLQRASKLPAGRVHKPLWKQADPRFVWNKNLLEEFIEAKLDEFIILLVQGNIQTAQFSLKEAPVRITLFSRRCNRRLGTRMWRRGANLEGATANFVETEQLAEYEGLMSSFIQVRGSIPLLWEQIVDLSYKPCLNIIEHEETPKVVQRHFHDLSQRYGDTVVVDLTDKKLVK
;
A
#
# COMPACT_ATOMS: atom_id res chain seq x y z
N MET A 1 -20.57 8.74 -49.81
CA MET A 1 -21.20 8.66 -48.47
C MET A 1 -20.69 7.38 -47.82
N ALA A 2 -19.59 7.51 -47.06
CA ALA A 2 -19.01 6.43 -46.29
C ALA A 2 -19.65 6.46 -44.89
N THR A 3 -20.13 5.33 -44.41
CA THR A 3 -20.63 5.16 -43.05
C THR A 3 -19.55 4.47 -42.24
N ASP A 4 -18.97 5.21 -41.29
CA ASP A 4 -18.09 4.71 -40.24
C ASP A 4 -18.86 3.72 -39.36
N ALA A 5 -18.42 2.47 -39.33
CA ALA A 5 -18.75 1.54 -38.26
C ALA A 5 -17.55 1.52 -37.32
N ALA A 6 -17.70 2.19 -36.17
CA ALA A 6 -16.74 2.16 -35.09
C ALA A 6 -16.65 0.74 -34.52
N ASP A 7 -15.43 0.26 -34.42
CA ASP A 7 -15.01 -1.01 -33.84
C ASP A 7 -15.19 -0.94 -32.31
N GLU A 8 -16.33 -1.41 -31.81
CA GLU A 8 -16.54 -1.62 -30.37
C GLU A 8 -15.71 -2.83 -29.92
N ALA A 9 -14.62 -2.56 -29.20
CA ALA A 9 -13.85 -3.58 -28.52
C ALA A 9 -14.76 -4.38 -27.56
N PRO A 10 -14.73 -5.73 -27.57
CA PRO A 10 -15.62 -6.52 -26.74
C PRO A 10 -15.29 -6.31 -25.25
N LEU A 11 -16.34 -5.96 -24.49
CA LEU A 11 -16.37 -6.03 -23.03
C LEU A 11 -15.86 -7.41 -22.59
N LEU A 12 -14.72 -7.43 -21.89
CA LEU A 12 -14.15 -8.64 -21.31
C LEU A 12 -15.21 -9.31 -20.44
N ALA A 13 -15.56 -10.56 -20.78
CA ALA A 13 -16.44 -11.37 -19.96
C ALA A 13 -15.89 -11.46 -18.53
N GLU A 14 -16.75 -11.19 -17.54
CA GLU A 14 -16.41 -11.23 -16.13
C GLU A 14 -16.03 -12.67 -15.72
N GLU A 15 -14.73 -12.95 -15.60
CA GLU A 15 -14.26 -14.16 -14.92
C GLU A 15 -14.68 -14.07 -13.45
N PRO A 16 -15.29 -15.13 -12.87
CA PRO A 16 -15.62 -15.15 -11.45
C PRO A 16 -14.37 -14.93 -10.59
N LEU A 17 -14.54 -14.25 -9.46
CA LEU A 17 -13.48 -13.96 -8.49
C LEU A 17 -12.69 -15.23 -8.16
N ARG A 18 -11.37 -15.21 -8.42
CA ARG A 18 -10.49 -16.32 -8.04
C ARG A 18 -10.46 -16.44 -6.53
N PRO A 19 -10.42 -17.65 -5.95
CA PRO A 19 -10.33 -17.83 -4.50
C PRO A 19 -9.17 -17.02 -3.92
N GLY A 20 -9.45 -16.13 -2.95
CA GLY A 20 -8.43 -15.29 -2.30
C GLY A 20 -8.12 -13.95 -2.98
N ALA A 21 -8.76 -13.64 -4.12
CA ALA A 21 -8.72 -12.31 -4.74
C ALA A 21 -9.64 -11.31 -4.02
N CYS A 22 -9.33 -10.02 -4.14
CA CYS A 22 -10.17 -8.95 -3.60
C CYS A 22 -11.34 -8.64 -4.55
N SER A 23 -12.46 -8.15 -4.03
CA SER A 23 -13.55 -7.59 -4.84
C SER A 23 -13.03 -6.44 -5.71
N ARG A 24 -13.39 -6.43 -7.00
CA ARG A 24 -12.85 -5.47 -7.99
C ARG A 24 -13.77 -4.27 -8.14
N GLU A 25 -15.08 -4.50 -8.09
CA GLU A 25 -16.08 -3.46 -8.15
C GLU A 25 -16.80 -3.31 -6.81
N LEU A 26 -16.64 -2.14 -6.20
CA LEU A 26 -17.26 -1.82 -4.93
C LEU A 26 -18.22 -0.65 -5.07
N GLU A 27 -19.38 -0.79 -4.45
CA GLU A 27 -20.36 0.28 -4.31
C GLU A 27 -20.44 0.73 -2.85
N LEU A 28 -20.37 2.05 -2.65
CA LEU A 28 -20.63 2.72 -1.38
C LEU A 28 -22.03 3.32 -1.37
N ARG A 29 -22.85 2.88 -0.42
CA ARG A 29 -24.17 3.44 -0.12
C ARG A 29 -24.12 4.20 1.20
N GLU A 30 -24.39 5.49 1.16
CA GLU A 30 -24.37 6.38 2.33
C GLU A 30 -25.80 6.60 2.84
N PHE A 31 -26.13 6.01 3.99
CA PHE A 31 -27.36 6.25 4.74
C PHE A 31 -27.13 7.31 5.82
N ARG A 32 -28.19 7.73 6.50
CA ARG A 32 -28.08 8.72 7.59
C ARG A 32 -27.27 8.19 8.78
N ASP A 33 -27.48 6.92 9.13
CA ASP A 33 -26.98 6.23 10.32
C ASP A 33 -25.79 5.29 10.04
N ARG A 34 -25.56 4.92 8.77
CA ARG A 34 -24.52 3.94 8.40
C ARG A 34 -23.99 4.12 6.98
N TYR A 35 -22.82 3.56 6.74
CA TYR A 35 -22.28 3.30 5.40
C TYR A 35 -22.44 1.82 5.09
N VAL A 36 -22.76 1.49 3.84
CA VAL A 36 -22.75 0.10 3.35
C VAL A 36 -21.80 0.01 2.17
N ILE A 37 -20.85 -0.91 2.25
CA ILE A 37 -19.94 -1.24 1.16
C ILE A 37 -20.32 -2.63 0.67
N ARG A 38 -20.62 -2.76 -0.62
CA ARG A 38 -20.96 -4.03 -1.25
C ARG A 38 -20.08 -4.30 -2.46
N SER A 39 -19.74 -5.57 -2.65
CA SER A 39 -19.17 -6.05 -3.92
C SER A 39 -20.27 -6.11 -4.98
N VAL A 40 -19.98 -5.61 -6.18
CA VAL A 40 -20.89 -5.74 -7.34
C VAL A 40 -20.67 -7.09 -8.04
N ASP A 41 -19.45 -7.63 -8.00
CA ASP A 41 -19.03 -8.89 -8.63
C ASP A 41 -19.54 -10.17 -7.92
N GLY A 42 -20.64 -10.08 -7.16
CA GLY A 42 -21.21 -11.21 -6.40
C GLY A 42 -20.46 -11.58 -5.11
N GLY A 43 -19.52 -10.75 -4.65
CA GLY A 43 -18.90 -10.87 -3.33
C GLY A 43 -19.85 -10.44 -2.19
N GLY A 44 -19.32 -10.37 -0.97
CA GLY A 44 -20.09 -9.99 0.21
C GLY A 44 -20.38 -8.49 0.32
N ALA A 45 -20.86 -8.10 1.51
CA ALA A 45 -21.10 -6.71 1.88
C ALA A 45 -20.88 -6.52 3.38
N PHE A 46 -20.59 -5.29 3.79
CA PHE A 46 -20.51 -4.92 5.19
C PHE A 46 -21.04 -3.51 5.45
N ALA A 47 -21.50 -3.28 6.66
CA ALA A 47 -21.91 -1.97 7.16
C ALA A 47 -20.86 -1.39 8.10
N VAL A 48 -20.76 -0.06 8.09
CA VAL A 48 -20.06 0.74 9.09
C VAL A 48 -21.07 1.66 9.75
N SER A 49 -21.23 1.53 11.07
CA SER A 49 -22.10 2.43 11.84
C SER A 49 -21.50 3.83 11.93
N ARG A 50 -22.27 4.89 11.66
CA ARG A 50 -21.80 6.27 11.80
C ARG A 50 -21.65 6.71 13.25
N SER A 51 -22.32 6.06 14.18
CA SER A 51 -22.30 6.44 15.60
C SER A 51 -20.99 6.06 16.29
N ASN A 52 -20.43 4.90 15.95
CA ASN A 52 -19.28 4.32 16.65
C ASN A 52 -18.21 3.71 15.73
N GLY A 53 -18.45 3.65 14.41
CA GLY A 53 -17.52 3.08 13.46
C GLY A 53 -17.46 1.56 13.40
N SER A 54 -18.36 0.84 14.08
CA SER A 54 -18.30 -0.63 14.15
C SER A 54 -18.56 -1.26 12.77
N LEU A 55 -17.71 -2.21 12.39
CA LEU A 55 -17.85 -3.00 11.17
C LEU A 55 -18.71 -4.23 11.41
N ARG A 56 -19.69 -4.49 10.51
CA ARG A 56 -20.53 -5.69 10.55
C ARG A 56 -20.74 -6.26 9.14
N PRO A 57 -20.38 -7.53 8.87
CA PRO A 57 -20.78 -8.22 7.65
C PRO A 57 -22.31 -8.23 7.49
N LEU A 58 -22.81 -8.14 6.25
CA LEU A 58 -24.23 -8.11 5.91
C LEU A 58 -24.65 -9.31 5.06
N SER A 59 -25.92 -9.70 5.15
CA SER A 59 -26.52 -10.57 4.13
C SER A 59 -26.78 -9.80 2.83
N ALA A 60 -27.00 -10.54 1.73
CA ALA A 60 -27.34 -9.94 0.44
C ALA A 60 -28.64 -9.12 0.50
N GLU A 61 -29.66 -9.58 1.27
CA GLU A 61 -30.91 -8.82 1.41
C GLU A 61 -30.70 -7.54 2.22
N GLU A 62 -29.93 -7.60 3.31
CA GLU A 62 -29.62 -6.43 4.14
C GLU A 62 -28.81 -5.37 3.38
N ALA A 63 -27.91 -5.79 2.50
CA ALA A 63 -27.09 -4.90 1.68
C ALA A 63 -27.90 -4.20 0.58
N ALA A 64 -28.92 -4.88 0.05
CA ALA A 64 -29.84 -4.33 -0.95
C ALA A 64 -30.92 -3.43 -0.33
N ALA A 65 -31.27 -3.63 0.94
CA ALA A 65 -32.32 -2.90 1.62
C ALA A 65 -32.05 -1.38 1.75
N GLY A 66 -33.13 -0.60 1.66
CA GLY A 66 -33.13 0.86 1.78
C GLY A 66 -33.03 1.58 0.43
N SER A 67 -33.97 2.49 0.18
CA SER A 67 -34.08 3.25 -1.08
C SER A 67 -33.55 4.68 -1.00
N ASP A 68 -33.56 5.31 0.19
CA ASP A 68 -33.07 6.68 0.39
C ASP A 68 -31.61 6.67 0.85
N CYS A 69 -30.69 6.55 -0.10
CA CYS A 69 -29.25 6.63 0.15
C CYS A 69 -28.52 7.23 -1.04
N ARG A 70 -27.39 7.89 -0.79
CA ARG A 70 -26.48 8.30 -1.85
C ARG A 70 -25.63 7.10 -2.25
N VAL A 71 -25.56 6.81 -3.54
CA VAL A 71 -24.76 5.72 -4.09
C VAL A 71 -23.55 6.28 -4.84
N SER A 72 -22.39 5.65 -4.68
CA SER A 72 -21.17 6.01 -5.41
C SER A 72 -20.27 4.79 -5.62
N LYS A 73 -19.50 4.78 -6.72
CA LYS A 73 -18.47 3.77 -6.98
C LYS A 73 -17.22 4.10 -6.16
N ILE A 74 -16.63 3.08 -5.54
CA ILE A 74 -15.31 3.14 -4.92
C ILE A 74 -14.47 1.98 -5.47
N TYR A 75 -13.16 2.08 -5.33
CA TYR A 75 -12.20 1.11 -5.88
C TYR A 75 -11.51 0.30 -4.78
N GLY A 76 -11.92 0.49 -3.54
CA GLY A 76 -11.29 -0.18 -2.40
C GLY A 76 -11.54 0.52 -1.08
N VAL A 77 -11.36 -0.23 0.00
CA VAL A 77 -11.30 0.32 1.35
C VAL A 77 -9.88 0.12 1.86
N ALA A 78 -9.17 1.24 2.07
CA ALA A 78 -7.79 1.22 2.53
C ALA A 78 -7.68 0.90 4.03
N GLY A 79 -8.76 1.10 4.80
CA GLY A 79 -8.86 0.68 6.19
C GLY A 79 -9.60 1.68 7.07
N VAL A 80 -9.50 1.51 8.38
CA VAL A 80 -10.14 2.34 9.41
C VAL A 80 -9.08 2.91 10.34
N ILE A 81 -9.26 4.17 10.75
CA ILE A 81 -8.49 4.79 11.84
C ILE A 81 -9.44 5.32 12.90
N ARG A 82 -9.09 5.12 14.18
CA ARG A 82 -9.86 5.63 15.31
C ARG A 82 -9.19 6.86 15.90
N LEU A 83 -9.94 7.95 16.00
CA LEU A 83 -9.56 9.19 16.68
C LEU A 83 -10.43 9.39 17.93
N LEU A 84 -10.38 10.58 18.53
CA LEU A 84 -11.10 10.89 19.77
C LEU A 84 -12.61 10.91 19.55
N ALA A 85 -13.05 11.50 18.43
CA ALA A 85 -14.48 11.63 18.14
C ALA A 85 -15.14 10.37 17.58
N GLY A 86 -14.36 9.38 17.14
CA GLY A 86 -14.86 8.16 16.53
C GLY A 86 -13.94 7.60 15.46
N SER A 87 -14.50 6.79 14.56
CA SER A 87 -13.73 6.11 13.52
C SER A 87 -13.87 6.79 12.17
N TYR A 88 -12.83 6.68 11.35
CA TYR A 88 -12.76 7.25 10.02
C TYR A 88 -12.36 6.17 9.04
N VAL A 89 -13.22 5.92 8.04
CA VAL A 89 -13.00 4.87 7.04
C VAL A 89 -12.34 5.48 5.82
N LEU A 90 -11.14 5.04 5.46
CA LEU A 90 -10.43 5.50 4.27
C LEU A 90 -10.86 4.68 3.06
N VAL A 91 -11.50 5.32 2.09
CA VAL A 91 -11.92 4.69 0.83
C VAL A 91 -11.15 5.25 -0.36
N ILE A 92 -10.90 4.39 -1.36
CA ILE A 92 -10.27 4.76 -2.62
C ILE A 92 -11.39 5.21 -3.57
N THR A 93 -11.41 6.50 -3.92
CA THR A 93 -12.47 7.11 -4.73
C THR A 93 -12.11 7.20 -6.21
N SER A 94 -10.82 7.12 -6.54
CA SER A 94 -10.33 7.09 -7.91
C SER A 94 -9.01 6.32 -7.99
N GLN A 95 -8.86 5.55 -9.05
CA GLN A 95 -7.63 4.86 -9.42
C GLN A 95 -7.31 5.13 -10.90
N ARG A 96 -6.07 4.85 -11.29
CA ARG A 96 -5.62 4.81 -12.69
C ARG A 96 -4.87 3.51 -12.96
N ASP A 97 -4.93 3.02 -14.19
CA ASP A 97 -4.08 1.92 -14.63
C ASP A 97 -2.60 2.34 -14.54
N ALA A 98 -1.77 1.45 -13.98
CA ALA A 98 -0.34 1.64 -13.81
C ALA A 98 0.50 0.55 -14.53
N GLY A 99 -0.13 -0.24 -15.39
CA GLY A 99 0.45 -1.37 -16.10
C GLY A 99 0.19 -2.69 -15.39
N SER A 100 1.06 -3.67 -15.64
CA SER A 100 0.96 -5.00 -15.05
C SER A 100 2.25 -5.41 -14.37
N TYR A 101 2.13 -6.24 -13.34
CA TYR A 101 3.23 -6.85 -12.61
C TYR A 101 2.97 -8.35 -12.55
N GLN A 102 3.89 -9.16 -13.12
CA GLN A 102 3.74 -10.62 -13.26
C GLN A 102 2.40 -11.03 -13.92
N GLY A 103 2.01 -10.29 -14.97
CA GLY A 103 0.76 -10.51 -15.70
C GLY A 103 -0.52 -10.06 -15.01
N SER A 104 -0.45 -9.54 -13.77
CA SER A 104 -1.61 -9.03 -13.04
C SER A 104 -1.72 -7.50 -13.17
N PRO A 105 -2.93 -6.95 -13.39
CA PRO A 105 -3.13 -5.49 -13.43
C PRO A 105 -2.71 -4.81 -12.12
N VAL A 106 -2.07 -3.66 -12.24
CA VAL A 106 -1.67 -2.81 -11.12
C VAL A 106 -2.33 -1.45 -11.26
N TYR A 107 -2.90 -0.97 -10.18
CA TYR A 107 -3.59 0.31 -10.13
C TYR A 107 -2.83 1.27 -9.24
N ASN A 108 -2.72 2.52 -9.69
CA ASN A 108 -2.25 3.63 -8.86
C ASN A 108 -3.45 4.36 -8.27
N VAL A 109 -3.40 4.59 -6.96
CA VAL A 109 -4.41 5.37 -6.25
C VAL A 109 -4.30 6.83 -6.67
N ASN A 110 -5.37 7.38 -7.25
CA ASN A 110 -5.44 8.76 -7.69
C ASN A 110 -6.07 9.67 -6.63
N SER A 111 -7.13 9.21 -5.96
CA SER A 111 -7.75 9.93 -4.84
C SER A 111 -8.32 8.98 -3.79
N MET A 112 -8.26 9.42 -2.53
CA MET A 112 -8.86 8.76 -1.38
C MET A 112 -9.72 9.76 -0.60
N LYS A 113 -10.60 9.23 0.26
CA LYS A 113 -11.44 10.04 1.15
C LYS A 113 -11.72 9.32 2.46
N PHE A 114 -11.69 10.04 3.56
CA PHE A 114 -12.19 9.57 4.85
C PHE A 114 -13.71 9.78 4.97
N LEU A 115 -14.42 8.71 5.29
CA LEU A 115 -15.81 8.72 5.70
C LEU A 115 -15.87 8.82 7.23
N CYS A 116 -16.62 9.78 7.75
CA CYS A 116 -16.63 10.11 9.18
C CYS A 116 -17.69 9.30 9.93
N CYS A 117 -17.29 8.61 10.99
CA CYS A 117 -18.18 7.96 11.95
C CYS A 117 -17.93 8.56 13.35
N ASN A 118 -18.21 9.86 13.48
CA ASN A 118 -17.72 10.71 14.59
C ASN A 118 -18.82 11.39 15.41
N GLU A 119 -19.98 10.74 15.58
CA GLU A 119 -21.10 11.33 16.34
C GLU A 119 -20.74 11.66 17.80
N ALA A 120 -19.75 10.97 18.38
CA ALA A 120 -19.28 11.23 19.73
C ALA A 120 -18.57 12.59 19.89
N ILE A 121 -18.28 13.32 18.80
CA ILE A 121 -17.74 14.70 18.83
C ILE A 121 -18.57 15.65 19.70
N LYS A 122 -19.87 15.39 19.84
CA LYS A 122 -20.80 16.18 20.67
C LYS A 122 -20.43 16.14 22.16
N HIS A 123 -19.87 15.01 22.61
CA HIS A 123 -19.54 14.73 24.00
C HIS A 123 -18.09 15.09 24.38
N LEU A 124 -17.28 15.48 23.40
CA LEU A 124 -15.89 15.86 23.62
C LEU A 124 -15.76 17.21 24.34
N THR A 125 -14.73 17.31 25.17
CA THR A 125 -14.27 18.55 25.79
C THR A 125 -13.77 19.55 24.73
N ALA A 126 -13.62 20.81 25.12
CA ALA A 126 -13.10 21.84 24.22
C ALA A 126 -11.66 21.54 23.75
N GLN A 127 -10.83 20.93 24.60
CA GLN A 127 -9.47 20.52 24.23
C GLN A 127 -9.49 19.38 23.22
N GLU A 128 -10.24 18.32 23.48
CA GLU A 128 -10.37 17.18 22.56
C GLU A 128 -10.93 17.59 21.20
N LYS A 129 -11.85 18.57 21.14
CA LYS A 129 -12.33 19.13 19.87
C LYS A 129 -11.23 19.83 19.08
N ARG A 130 -10.28 20.49 19.75
CA ARG A 130 -9.10 21.09 19.08
C ARG A 130 -8.15 20.02 18.58
N ASP A 131 -7.89 19.01 19.39
CA ASP A 131 -7.02 17.89 19.02
C ASP A 131 -7.62 17.09 17.85
N GLU A 132 -8.94 16.85 17.88
CA GLU A 132 -9.67 16.22 16.78
C GLU A 132 -9.56 17.04 15.49
N ALA A 133 -9.76 18.35 15.55
CA ALA A 133 -9.59 19.22 14.38
C ALA A 133 -8.16 19.16 13.82
N TYR A 134 -7.15 19.07 14.68
CA TYR A 134 -5.76 18.87 14.27
C TYR A 134 -5.58 17.50 13.60
N PHE A 135 -6.06 16.41 14.19
CA PHE A 135 -5.98 15.08 13.59
C PHE A 135 -6.70 15.01 12.24
N MET A 136 -7.86 15.64 12.11
CA MET A 136 -8.57 15.77 10.83
C MET A 136 -7.75 16.50 9.77
N SER A 137 -6.93 17.48 10.16
CA SER A 137 -6.00 18.12 9.21
C SER A 137 -4.91 17.16 8.74
N LEU A 138 -4.40 16.27 9.61
CA LEU A 138 -3.44 15.23 9.24
C LEU A 138 -4.07 14.17 8.34
N LEU A 139 -5.33 13.79 8.59
CA LEU A 139 -6.07 12.87 7.73
C LEU A 139 -6.24 13.42 6.31
N LYS A 140 -6.54 14.72 6.17
CA LYS A 140 -6.58 15.38 4.84
C LYS A 140 -5.24 15.33 4.12
N ILE A 141 -4.12 15.43 4.84
CA ILE A 141 -2.80 15.25 4.24
C ILE A 141 -2.63 13.79 3.80
N ALA A 142 -3.06 12.82 4.60
CA ALA A 142 -2.98 11.41 4.25
C ALA A 142 -3.80 11.06 2.98
N GLU A 143 -4.95 11.70 2.75
CA GLU A 143 -5.75 11.54 1.51
C GLU A 143 -4.96 11.93 0.25
N THR A 144 -4.01 12.85 0.37
CA THR A 144 -3.14 13.31 -0.72
C THR A 144 -1.87 12.48 -0.90
N THR A 145 -1.74 11.35 -0.20
CA THR A 145 -0.55 10.50 -0.32
C THR A 145 -0.40 9.96 -1.74
N HIS A 146 0.67 10.35 -2.42
CA HIS A 146 0.98 9.89 -3.76
C HIS A 146 1.81 8.60 -3.78
N GLY A 147 1.82 7.96 -4.94
CA GLY A 147 2.64 6.78 -5.21
C GLY A 147 2.17 5.54 -4.45
N LEU A 148 0.86 5.42 -4.19
CA LEU A 148 0.26 4.21 -3.64
C LEU A 148 -0.23 3.34 -4.79
N TYR A 149 0.14 2.06 -4.76
CA TYR A 149 -0.19 1.07 -5.78
C TYR A 149 -0.77 -0.18 -5.15
N TYR A 150 -1.65 -0.86 -5.87
CA TYR A 150 -2.24 -2.12 -5.45
C TYR A 150 -2.68 -2.96 -6.65
N SER A 151 -2.98 -4.22 -6.37
CA SER A 151 -3.59 -5.15 -7.32
C SER A 151 -4.64 -5.95 -6.58
N TYR A 152 -5.78 -6.24 -7.22
CA TYR A 152 -6.83 -7.09 -6.63
C TYR A 152 -6.44 -8.57 -6.60
N ASP A 153 -5.56 -8.97 -7.52
CA ASP A 153 -5.25 -10.37 -7.81
C ASP A 153 -3.84 -10.78 -7.38
N ARG A 154 -2.98 -9.81 -7.04
CA ARG A 154 -1.56 -10.06 -6.78
C ARG A 154 -1.06 -9.29 -5.56
N ASP A 155 -0.27 -9.99 -4.75
CA ASP A 155 0.47 -9.38 -3.67
C ASP A 155 1.72 -8.66 -4.19
N LEU A 156 1.64 -7.32 -4.25
CA LEU A 156 2.75 -6.46 -4.68
C LEU A 156 3.86 -6.33 -3.62
N THR A 157 3.67 -6.85 -2.41
CA THR A 157 4.69 -6.75 -1.35
C THR A 157 5.83 -7.76 -1.53
N LEU A 158 5.65 -8.79 -2.36
CA LEU A 158 6.62 -9.85 -2.61
C LEU A 158 7.30 -9.70 -3.97
N ASN A 159 8.60 -10.04 -4.05
CA ASN A 159 9.31 -10.14 -5.33
C ASN A 159 9.03 -11.50 -5.97
N LEU A 160 9.37 -11.63 -7.26
CA LEU A 160 9.23 -12.88 -8.00
C LEU A 160 9.88 -14.04 -7.27
N GLN A 161 11.12 -13.89 -6.80
CA GLN A 161 11.85 -14.96 -6.12
C GLN A 161 11.11 -15.48 -4.87
N ARG A 162 10.56 -14.57 -4.05
CA ARG A 162 9.81 -14.95 -2.83
C ARG A 162 8.43 -15.47 -3.15
N ALA A 163 7.75 -14.89 -4.14
CA ALA A 163 6.47 -15.38 -4.63
C ALA A 163 6.60 -16.82 -5.15
N SER A 164 7.64 -17.13 -5.92
CA SER A 164 7.91 -18.48 -6.45
C SER A 164 8.26 -19.52 -5.37
N LYS A 165 8.73 -19.09 -4.20
CA LYS A 165 9.01 -19.97 -3.06
C LYS A 165 7.77 -20.27 -2.20
N LEU A 166 6.63 -19.64 -2.49
CA LEU A 166 5.40 -19.91 -1.74
C LEU A 166 4.86 -21.32 -2.05
N PRO A 167 4.41 -22.10 -1.05
CA PRO A 167 3.86 -23.43 -1.29
C PRO A 167 2.59 -23.40 -2.14
N ALA A 168 2.43 -24.38 -3.04
CA ALA A 168 1.30 -24.49 -3.98
C ALA A 168 -0.10 -24.46 -3.32
N GLY A 169 -0.23 -24.90 -2.06
CA GLY A 169 -1.50 -24.91 -1.32
C GLY A 169 -1.98 -23.54 -0.80
N ARG A 170 -1.29 -22.44 -1.11
CA ARG A 170 -1.66 -21.08 -0.65
C ARG A 170 -2.51 -20.28 -1.63
N VAL A 171 -2.84 -20.81 -2.80
CA VAL A 171 -3.68 -20.12 -3.81
C VAL A 171 -5.03 -19.68 -3.24
N HIS A 172 -5.53 -20.31 -2.18
CA HIS A 172 -6.81 -19.97 -1.54
C HIS A 172 -6.71 -19.02 -0.32
N LYS A 173 -5.51 -18.62 0.11
CA LYS A 173 -5.38 -17.71 1.26
C LYS A 173 -5.50 -16.25 0.80
N PRO A 174 -6.23 -15.40 1.54
CA PRO A 174 -6.28 -13.95 1.30
C PRO A 174 -4.87 -13.36 1.16
N LEU A 175 -4.70 -12.42 0.21
CA LEU A 175 -3.42 -11.79 -0.10
C LEU A 175 -2.70 -11.25 1.14
N TRP A 176 -3.45 -10.61 2.06
CA TRP A 176 -2.90 -10.00 3.26
C TRP A 176 -2.24 -10.98 4.23
N LYS A 177 -2.66 -12.26 4.25
CA LYS A 177 -2.05 -13.29 5.11
C LYS A 177 -0.68 -13.75 4.60
N GLN A 178 -0.33 -13.37 3.37
CA GLN A 178 0.91 -13.76 2.68
C GLN A 178 1.87 -12.59 2.49
N ALA A 179 1.37 -11.37 2.66
CA ALA A 179 2.09 -10.14 2.49
C ALA A 179 3.37 -10.05 3.32
N ASP A 180 4.39 -9.43 2.74
CA ASP A 180 5.49 -8.88 3.51
C ASP A 180 5.03 -7.59 4.20
N PRO A 181 4.83 -7.61 5.54
CA PRO A 181 4.30 -6.47 6.27
C PRO A 181 5.18 -5.22 6.16
N ARG A 182 6.44 -5.36 5.75
CA ARG A 182 7.37 -4.26 5.54
C ARG A 182 6.96 -3.33 4.40
N PHE A 183 6.14 -3.81 3.46
CA PHE A 183 5.75 -3.03 2.28
C PHE A 183 4.25 -2.71 2.25
N VAL A 184 3.48 -3.16 3.26
CA VAL A 184 2.06 -2.81 3.41
C VAL A 184 1.94 -1.42 4.05
N TRP A 185 1.66 -0.40 3.25
CA TRP A 185 1.54 0.99 3.69
C TRP A 185 0.39 1.18 4.68
N ASN A 186 -0.77 0.60 4.40
CA ASN A 186 -1.99 0.69 5.21
C ASN A 186 -2.08 -0.35 6.33
N LYS A 187 -0.98 -1.02 6.71
CA LYS A 187 -1.01 -2.18 7.64
C LYS A 187 -1.82 -1.90 8.90
N ASN A 188 -1.58 -0.76 9.55
CA ASN A 188 -2.23 -0.40 10.81
C ASN A 188 -3.71 -0.03 10.65
N LEU A 189 -4.15 0.29 9.43
CA LEU A 189 -5.55 0.62 9.13
C LEU A 189 -6.40 -0.65 8.91
N LEU A 190 -5.76 -1.82 8.73
CA LEU A 190 -6.44 -3.06 8.35
C LEU A 190 -6.88 -3.90 9.55
N GLU A 191 -6.51 -3.54 10.78
CA GLU A 191 -6.75 -4.34 11.99
C GLU A 191 -8.24 -4.66 12.20
N GLU A 192 -9.09 -3.63 12.15
CA GLU A 192 -10.55 -3.77 12.30
C GLU A 192 -11.18 -4.69 11.22
N PHE A 193 -10.65 -4.66 9.99
CA PHE A 193 -11.11 -5.54 8.91
C PHE A 193 -10.73 -7.00 9.14
N ILE A 194 -9.50 -7.22 9.64
CA ILE A 194 -8.99 -8.55 9.97
C ILE A 194 -9.83 -9.17 11.09
N GLU A 195 -10.14 -8.39 12.14
CA GLU A 195 -10.97 -8.83 13.26
C GLU A 195 -12.41 -9.12 12.84
N ALA A 196 -12.98 -8.27 11.97
CA ALA A 196 -14.32 -8.46 11.40
C ALA A 196 -14.40 -9.58 10.33
N LYS A 197 -13.28 -10.24 10.02
CA LYS A 197 -13.17 -11.31 9.00
C LYS A 197 -13.60 -10.86 7.60
N LEU A 198 -13.34 -9.60 7.26
CA LEU A 198 -13.67 -9.00 5.96
C LEU A 198 -12.55 -9.23 4.93
N ASP A 199 -12.11 -10.48 4.81
CA ASP A 199 -10.92 -10.88 4.04
C ASP A 199 -10.96 -10.39 2.57
N GLU A 200 -12.13 -10.37 1.94
CA GLU A 200 -12.35 -9.97 0.53
C GLU A 200 -12.19 -8.44 0.28
N PHE A 201 -12.30 -7.63 1.34
CA PHE A 201 -12.22 -6.17 1.27
C PHE A 201 -10.83 -5.62 1.64
N ILE A 202 -9.91 -6.49 2.08
CA ILE A 202 -8.57 -6.08 2.53
C ILE A 202 -7.65 -5.90 1.32
N ILE A 203 -7.52 -4.65 0.88
CA ILE A 203 -6.58 -4.27 -0.18
C ILE A 203 -5.25 -3.83 0.43
N LEU A 204 -4.16 -4.37 -0.10
CA LEU A 204 -2.79 -4.01 0.31
C LEU A 204 -2.29 -2.85 -0.53
N LEU A 205 -2.06 -1.70 0.10
CA LEU A 205 -1.43 -0.56 -0.56
C LEU A 205 0.09 -0.63 -0.39
N VAL A 206 0.82 -0.47 -1.48
CA VAL A 206 2.29 -0.37 -1.49
C VAL A 206 2.69 1.03 -1.91
N GLN A 207 3.53 1.70 -1.11
CA GLN A 207 4.12 2.97 -1.53
C GLN A 207 5.34 2.72 -2.41
N GLY A 208 5.40 3.33 -3.59
CA GLY A 208 6.38 2.95 -4.58
C GLY A 208 6.31 3.70 -5.91
N ASN A 209 6.76 3.03 -6.96
CA ASN A 209 6.55 3.42 -8.35
C ASN A 209 6.63 2.17 -9.24
N ILE A 210 5.80 2.10 -10.28
CA ILE A 210 5.87 1.07 -11.32
C ILE A 210 6.01 1.75 -12.67
N GLN A 211 6.91 1.26 -13.50
CA GLN A 211 7.08 1.69 -14.87
C GLN A 211 7.29 0.48 -15.75
N THR A 212 6.68 0.48 -16.93
CA THR A 212 6.83 -0.59 -17.91
C THR A 212 7.27 0.01 -19.23
N ALA A 213 8.27 -0.62 -19.85
CA ALA A 213 8.73 -0.33 -21.19
C ALA A 213 8.61 -1.59 -22.05
N GLN A 214 8.17 -1.42 -23.29
CA GLN A 214 8.07 -2.51 -24.26
C GLN A 214 8.84 -2.12 -25.52
N PHE A 215 9.63 -3.05 -26.03
CA PHE A 215 10.40 -2.88 -27.27
C PHE A 215 10.59 -4.24 -27.94
N SER A 216 11.06 -4.27 -29.18
CA SER A 216 11.34 -5.53 -29.89
C SER A 216 12.83 -5.85 -29.90
N LEU A 217 13.17 -7.10 -29.60
CA LEU A 217 14.53 -7.64 -29.73
C LEU A 217 14.49 -8.83 -30.68
N LYS A 218 15.15 -8.71 -31.84
CA LYS A 218 15.10 -9.72 -32.91
C LYS A 218 13.65 -10.10 -33.28
N GLU A 219 12.81 -9.09 -33.49
CA GLU A 219 11.37 -9.21 -33.83
C GLU A 219 10.46 -9.76 -32.72
N ALA A 220 11.02 -10.35 -31.66
CA ALA A 220 10.25 -10.78 -30.50
C ALA A 220 10.02 -9.62 -29.50
N PRO A 221 8.81 -9.49 -28.93
CA PRO A 221 8.52 -8.45 -27.95
C PRO A 221 9.24 -8.73 -26.63
N VAL A 222 9.93 -7.72 -26.12
CA VAL A 222 10.50 -7.67 -24.77
C VAL A 222 9.68 -6.68 -23.95
N ARG A 223 9.30 -7.09 -22.73
CA ARG A 223 8.71 -6.19 -21.74
C ARG A 223 9.62 -6.10 -20.52
N ILE A 224 10.01 -4.88 -20.17
CA ILE A 224 10.74 -4.60 -18.93
C ILE A 224 9.81 -3.83 -18.00
N THR A 225 9.59 -4.37 -16.80
CA THR A 225 8.82 -3.71 -15.75
C THR A 225 9.74 -3.42 -14.57
N LEU A 226 9.87 -2.15 -14.19
CA LEU A 226 10.58 -1.72 -13.01
C LEU A 226 9.58 -1.39 -11.91
N PHE A 227 9.62 -2.13 -10.81
CA PHE A 227 8.76 -1.89 -9.65
C PHE A 227 9.59 -1.60 -8.41
N SER A 228 9.40 -0.42 -7.83
CA SER A 228 10.05 -0.01 -6.58
C SER A 228 9.03 0.05 -5.46
N ARG A 229 9.34 -0.55 -4.32
CA ARG A 229 8.49 -0.54 -3.12
C ARG A 229 9.26 -0.05 -1.90
N ARG A 230 8.66 0.87 -1.16
CA ARG A 230 9.25 1.53 0.02
C ARG A 230 8.86 0.79 1.29
N CYS A 231 9.86 0.52 2.13
CA CYS A 231 9.65 -0.13 3.40
C CYS A 231 9.07 0.83 4.46
N ASN A 232 8.13 0.34 5.26
CA ASN A 232 7.44 1.06 6.32
C ASN A 232 8.10 0.94 7.72
N ARG A 233 9.16 0.13 7.89
CA ARG A 233 9.78 -0.13 9.21
C ARG A 233 10.42 1.09 9.86
N ARG A 234 10.91 2.05 9.05
CA ARG A 234 11.49 3.32 9.53
C ARG A 234 11.14 4.45 8.55
N LEU A 235 9.87 4.85 8.59
CA LEU A 235 9.34 5.94 7.77
C LEU A 235 9.78 7.31 8.29
N GLY A 236 9.85 8.24 7.35
CA GLY A 236 9.93 9.66 7.62
C GLY A 236 10.53 10.43 6.46
N THR A 237 10.54 11.74 6.62
CA THR A 237 11.12 12.65 5.65
C THR A 237 12.65 12.58 5.71
N ARG A 238 13.30 12.70 4.54
CA ARG A 238 14.74 12.50 4.34
C ARG A 238 15.61 13.31 5.31
N MET A 239 15.13 14.46 5.76
CA MET A 239 15.87 15.35 6.67
C MET A 239 15.50 15.20 8.15
N TRP A 240 14.50 14.39 8.48
CA TRP A 240 14.08 14.14 9.86
C TRP A 240 14.32 12.69 10.29
N ARG A 241 14.47 11.77 9.32
CA ARG A 241 14.70 10.34 9.58
C ARG A 241 15.82 9.81 8.69
N ARG A 242 16.94 9.51 9.35
CA ARG A 242 18.16 8.89 8.78
C ARG A 242 18.65 7.77 9.68
N GLY A 243 19.67 7.06 9.21
CA GLY A 243 20.24 5.91 9.92
C GLY A 243 19.28 4.74 10.09
N ALA A 244 19.67 3.83 10.99
CA ALA A 244 18.86 2.72 11.46
C ALA A 244 18.14 3.06 12.78
N ASN A 245 17.13 2.27 13.12
CA ASN A 245 16.64 2.16 14.51
C ASN A 245 17.36 1.04 15.25
N LEU A 246 17.03 0.84 16.53
CA LEU A 246 17.61 -0.22 17.36
C LEU A 246 17.32 -1.63 16.81
N GLU A 247 16.26 -1.78 16.02
CA GLU A 247 15.88 -3.04 15.37
C GLU A 247 16.65 -3.32 14.06
N GLY A 248 17.59 -2.45 13.65
CA GLY A 248 18.37 -2.62 12.41
C GLY A 248 17.62 -2.21 11.12
N ALA A 249 16.45 -1.61 11.23
CA ALA A 249 15.71 -1.09 10.08
C ALA A 249 16.21 0.30 9.69
N THR A 250 16.74 0.41 8.47
CA THR A 250 17.24 1.67 7.91
C THR A 250 16.12 2.55 7.39
N ALA A 251 16.25 3.86 7.58
CA ALA A 251 15.35 4.84 7.01
C ALA A 251 15.44 4.84 5.47
N ASN A 252 14.32 5.14 4.80
CA ASN A 252 14.24 5.22 3.35
C ASN A 252 14.70 3.95 2.62
N PHE A 253 14.47 2.78 3.23
CA PHE A 253 14.73 1.50 2.58
C PHE A 253 13.74 1.27 1.44
N VAL A 254 14.25 0.98 0.25
CA VAL A 254 13.50 0.71 -0.98
C VAL A 254 14.06 -0.55 -1.61
N GLU A 255 13.15 -1.41 -2.05
CA GLU A 255 13.46 -2.55 -2.90
C GLU A 255 12.96 -2.24 -4.32
N THR A 256 13.85 -2.30 -5.29
CA THR A 256 13.57 -2.09 -6.70
C THR A 256 13.79 -3.41 -7.44
N GLU A 257 12.75 -3.89 -8.10
CA GLU A 257 12.75 -5.11 -8.87
C GLU A 257 12.56 -4.79 -10.35
N GLN A 258 13.48 -5.27 -11.18
CA GLN A 258 13.38 -5.28 -12.62
C GLN A 258 12.91 -6.65 -13.07
N LEU A 259 11.73 -6.71 -13.66
CA LEU A 259 11.23 -7.87 -14.39
C LEU A 259 11.55 -7.70 -15.87
N ALA A 260 12.13 -8.72 -16.50
CA ALA A 260 12.30 -8.77 -17.94
C ALA A 260 11.61 -10.01 -18.48
N GLU A 261 10.71 -9.80 -19.44
CA GLU A 261 9.92 -10.82 -20.10
C GLU A 261 10.25 -10.87 -21.58
N TYR A 262 10.62 -12.05 -22.06
CA TYR A 262 11.04 -12.29 -23.44
C TYR A 262 10.70 -13.74 -23.81
N GLU A 263 9.97 -13.93 -24.91
CA GLU A 263 9.58 -15.26 -25.43
C GLU A 263 8.95 -16.20 -24.38
N GLY A 264 8.14 -15.65 -23.48
CA GLY A 264 7.48 -16.41 -22.41
C GLY A 264 8.37 -16.72 -21.20
N LEU A 265 9.67 -16.39 -21.26
CA LEU A 265 10.58 -16.45 -20.12
C LEU A 265 10.47 -15.16 -19.30
N MET A 266 10.48 -15.29 -17.98
CA MET A 266 10.49 -14.17 -17.04
C MET A 266 11.72 -14.26 -16.15
N SER A 267 12.44 -13.13 -16.03
CA SER A 267 13.55 -12.98 -15.10
C SER A 267 13.28 -11.81 -14.15
N SER A 268 13.83 -11.89 -12.93
CA SER A 268 13.75 -10.84 -11.92
C SER A 268 15.13 -10.50 -11.41
N PHE A 269 15.44 -9.22 -11.34
CA PHE A 269 16.66 -8.67 -10.77
C PHE A 269 16.31 -7.64 -9.70
N ILE A 270 16.88 -7.79 -8.50
CA ILE A 270 16.52 -6.98 -7.33
C ILE A 270 17.71 -6.12 -6.92
N GLN A 271 17.45 -4.85 -6.65
CA GLN A 271 18.38 -3.94 -5.99
C GLN A 271 17.70 -3.34 -4.77
N VAL A 272 18.46 -3.20 -3.69
CA VAL A 272 17.99 -2.53 -2.47
C VAL A 272 18.80 -1.27 -2.21
N ARG A 273 18.14 -0.26 -1.67
CA ARG A 273 18.75 1.01 -1.28
C ARG A 273 18.22 1.41 0.07
N GLY A 274 19.08 1.86 0.98
CA GLY A 274 18.68 2.36 2.29
C GLY A 274 19.66 3.42 2.81
N SER A 275 19.33 4.00 3.96
CA SER A 275 20.29 4.82 4.70
C SER A 275 21.42 3.94 5.26
N ILE A 276 22.59 4.53 5.51
CA ILE A 276 23.71 3.87 6.19
C ILE A 276 23.21 3.30 7.54
N PRO A 277 23.44 2.01 7.86
CA PRO A 277 22.83 1.30 9.00
C PRO A 277 23.47 1.63 10.35
N LEU A 278 23.80 2.90 10.58
CA LEU A 278 24.29 3.43 11.84
C LEU A 278 23.18 4.19 12.57
N LEU A 279 23.36 4.43 13.87
CA LEU A 279 22.52 5.37 14.61
C LEU A 279 23.06 6.78 14.34
N TRP A 280 22.40 7.52 13.45
CA TRP A 280 22.80 8.87 13.10
C TRP A 280 21.62 9.70 12.63
N GLU A 281 21.79 11.01 12.78
CA GLU A 281 20.83 12.00 12.38
C GLU A 281 21.53 13.17 11.67
N GLN A 282 20.73 13.93 10.94
CA GLN A 282 21.16 15.17 10.31
C GLN A 282 19.98 16.12 10.43
N ILE A 283 19.86 16.74 11.60
CA ILE A 283 18.75 17.63 11.93
C ILE A 283 18.90 18.88 11.07
N VAL A 284 17.81 19.30 10.41
CA VAL A 284 17.79 20.54 9.63
C VAL A 284 17.97 21.71 10.57
N ASP A 285 19.02 22.49 10.34
CA ASP A 285 19.18 23.86 10.82
C ASP A 285 19.06 24.82 9.63
N LEU A 286 19.13 26.14 9.89
CA LEU A 286 19.16 27.15 8.83
C LEU A 286 20.48 27.16 8.04
N SER A 287 21.36 26.17 8.23
CA SER A 287 22.63 26.08 7.51
C SER A 287 22.44 25.49 6.11
N TYR A 288 23.37 25.82 5.21
CA TYR A 288 23.38 25.29 3.84
C TYR A 288 23.56 23.77 3.80
N LYS A 289 24.31 23.20 4.74
CA LYS A 289 24.53 21.75 4.87
C LYS A 289 24.57 21.39 6.35
N PRO A 290 23.46 20.89 6.92
CA PRO A 290 23.41 20.55 8.33
C PRO A 290 24.45 19.49 8.69
N CYS A 291 25.04 19.60 9.88
CA CYS A 291 26.04 18.66 10.35
C CYS A 291 25.46 17.25 10.56
N LEU A 292 26.26 16.24 10.23
CA LEU A 292 25.93 14.85 10.52
C LEU A 292 26.29 14.57 11.98
N ASN A 293 25.33 14.09 12.76
CA ASN A 293 25.53 13.69 14.15
C ASN A 293 25.49 12.15 14.24
N ILE A 294 26.62 11.52 14.58
CA ILE A 294 26.68 10.08 14.85
C ILE A 294 26.34 9.90 16.33
N ILE A 295 25.32 9.10 16.61
CA ILE A 295 24.87 8.84 17.97
C ILE A 295 25.70 7.68 18.51
N GLU A 296 26.59 7.98 19.46
CA GLU A 296 27.33 6.97 20.19
C GLU A 296 26.37 6.21 21.12
N HIS A 297 26.24 4.91 20.88
CA HIS A 297 25.34 4.04 21.63
C HIS A 297 25.92 2.63 21.64
N GLU A 298 25.88 1.97 22.79
CA GLU A 298 26.51 0.66 23.01
C GLU A 298 25.96 -0.42 22.07
N GLU A 299 24.68 -0.35 21.71
CA GLU A 299 24.04 -1.28 20.77
C GLU A 299 24.37 -1.04 19.28
N THR A 300 25.07 0.04 18.90
CA THR A 300 25.33 0.36 17.48
C THR A 300 25.95 -0.81 16.68
N PRO A 301 26.95 -1.55 17.20
CA PRO A 301 27.47 -2.74 16.51
C PRO A 301 26.39 -3.82 16.28
N LYS A 302 25.50 -4.05 17.25
CA LYS A 302 24.40 -5.00 17.14
C LYS A 302 23.34 -4.53 16.14
N VAL A 303 23.08 -3.23 16.05
CA VAL A 303 22.18 -2.65 15.03
C VAL A 303 22.68 -2.95 13.63
N VAL A 304 23.97 -2.74 13.37
CA VAL A 304 24.61 -3.05 12.08
C VAL A 304 24.53 -4.55 11.78
N GLN A 305 24.84 -5.40 12.76
CA GLN A 305 24.76 -6.86 12.61
C GLN A 305 23.33 -7.32 12.30
N ARG A 306 22.32 -6.81 13.03
CA ARG A 306 20.89 -7.10 12.78
C ARG A 306 20.49 -6.68 11.37
N HIS A 307 20.94 -5.53 10.89
CA HIS A 307 20.65 -5.04 9.55
C HIS A 307 21.19 -5.99 8.47
N PHE A 308 22.48 -6.30 8.51
CA PHE A 308 23.09 -7.17 7.49
C PHE A 308 22.63 -8.62 7.59
N HIS A 309 22.29 -9.10 8.79
CA HIS A 309 21.63 -10.39 8.95
C HIS A 309 20.24 -10.41 8.31
N ASP A 310 19.43 -9.37 8.48
CA ASP A 310 18.13 -9.24 7.80
C ASP A 310 18.28 -9.20 6.28
N LEU A 311 19.30 -8.51 5.76
CA LEU A 311 19.60 -8.50 4.32
C LEU A 311 20.00 -9.89 3.81
N SER A 312 20.95 -10.56 4.48
CA SER A 312 21.44 -11.86 4.04
C SER A 312 20.36 -12.93 4.07
N GLN A 313 19.48 -12.90 5.07
CA GLN A 313 18.34 -13.84 5.17
C GLN A 313 17.33 -13.66 4.04
N ARG A 314 17.17 -12.44 3.52
CA ARG A 314 16.13 -12.11 2.53
C ARG A 314 16.62 -12.17 1.09
N TYR A 315 17.82 -11.64 0.85
CA TYR A 315 18.37 -11.43 -0.48
C TYR A 315 19.55 -12.38 -0.77
N GLY A 316 20.07 -13.08 0.25
CA GLY A 316 21.28 -13.89 0.12
C GLY A 316 22.54 -13.03 0.09
N ASP A 317 23.53 -13.47 -0.67
CA ASP A 317 24.80 -12.76 -0.82
C ASP A 317 24.56 -11.37 -1.41
N THR A 318 24.95 -10.34 -0.66
CA THR A 318 24.65 -8.94 -0.99
C THR A 318 25.95 -8.15 -1.11
N VAL A 319 26.15 -7.49 -2.26
CA VAL A 319 27.24 -6.54 -2.45
C VAL A 319 26.78 -5.16 -1.99
N VAL A 320 27.51 -4.58 -1.04
CA VAL A 320 27.21 -3.26 -0.49
C VAL A 320 28.09 -2.22 -1.18
N VAL A 321 27.46 -1.24 -1.83
CA VAL A 321 28.14 -0.13 -2.49
C VAL A 321 27.86 1.14 -1.71
N ASP A 322 28.92 1.78 -1.23
CA ASP A 322 28.87 3.12 -0.64
C ASP A 322 29.53 4.13 -1.58
N LEU A 323 28.86 5.25 -1.83
CA LEU A 323 29.28 6.31 -2.72
C LEU A 323 29.62 7.60 -1.94
N THR A 324 29.96 7.51 -0.66
CA THR A 324 30.44 8.67 0.10
C THR A 324 31.72 9.21 -0.51
N ASP A 325 31.62 10.37 -1.16
CA ASP A 325 32.76 11.11 -1.67
C ASP A 325 33.59 11.64 -0.50
N LYS A 326 34.75 11.03 -0.28
CA LYS A 326 35.83 11.64 0.49
C LYS A 326 36.96 11.93 -0.48
N LYS A 327 37.19 13.22 -0.78
CA LYS A 327 38.58 13.68 -0.89
C LYS A 327 39.23 13.38 0.45
N LEU A 328 40.07 12.35 0.49
CA LEU A 328 41.05 12.15 1.55
C LEU A 328 41.85 13.46 1.62
N VAL A 329 41.51 14.33 2.57
CA VAL A 329 42.42 15.41 2.96
C VAL A 329 43.61 14.67 3.57
N LYS A 330 44.68 14.62 2.78
CA LYS A 330 45.99 14.11 3.21
C LYS A 330 46.53 14.94 4.35
#